data_AF-A0A0T5NX72-F1
#
_entry.id   AF-A0A0T5NX72-F1
#
_cell.length_a   1.000
_cell.length_b   1.000
_cell.length_c   1.000
_cell.angle_alpha   90.00
_cell.angle_beta   90.00
_cell.angle_gamma   90.00
#
_symmetry.space_group_name_H-M   'P 1'
#
loop_
_entity.id
_entity.type
_entity.pdbx_description
1 polymer ?
#
loop_
_entity_poly.entity_id
_entity_poly.type
_entity_poly.pdbx_seq_one_letter_code
_entity_poly.pdbx_strand_id
1 'polypeptide(L)'
;METDGGSSLQTGSGNDTASGSVRGSVSARSGGGYTFLLNRDTAVCSAVFDDAASAGATELSDLNCSGGNEGTATIIYGSDATPDRVIYAVNGVGGGTINL
;
A
#
# COMPACT_ATOMS: atom_id res chain seq x y z
N MET A 1 -11.39 -27.96 10.56
CA MET A 1 -10.45 -26.98 9.98
C MET A 1 -11.31 -26.01 9.21
N GLU A 2 -11.73 -24.95 9.86
CA GLU A 2 -12.50 -23.89 9.23
C GLU A 2 -11.47 -22.92 8.66
N THR A 3 -11.26 -22.99 7.34
CA THR A 3 -10.55 -21.95 6.60
C THR A 3 -11.45 -20.72 6.61
N ASP A 4 -11.27 -19.86 7.61
CA ASP A 4 -11.84 -18.53 7.64
C ASP A 4 -11.43 -17.80 6.36
N GLY A 5 -12.40 -17.64 5.45
CA GLY A 5 -12.33 -16.78 4.27
C GLY A 5 -12.37 -15.31 4.67
N GLY A 6 -11.47 -14.90 5.57
CA GLY A 6 -11.31 -13.53 5.99
C GLY A 6 -10.73 -12.72 4.84
N SER A 7 -11.55 -11.85 4.26
CA SER A 7 -11.14 -10.85 3.28
C SER A 7 -9.83 -10.21 3.74
N SER A 8 -8.72 -10.51 3.04
CA SER A 8 -7.35 -10.08 3.32
C SER A 8 -7.10 -8.60 3.03
N LEU A 9 -8.13 -7.79 3.24
CA LEU A 9 -8.19 -6.36 3.00
C LEU A 9 -7.88 -5.64 4.30
N GLN A 10 -6.74 -4.95 4.34
CA GLN A 10 -6.41 -3.98 5.38
C GLN A 10 -6.63 -2.58 4.84
N THR A 11 -7.14 -1.67 5.68
CA THR A 11 -7.40 -0.29 5.30
C THR A 11 -6.76 0.63 6.30
N GLY A 12 -6.06 1.64 5.79
CA GLY A 12 -5.29 2.56 6.59
C GLY A 12 -5.56 4.01 6.25
N SER A 13 -4.95 4.89 7.03
CA SER A 13 -4.94 6.31 6.77
C SER A 13 -3.61 6.94 7.12
N GLY A 14 -3.40 8.15 6.60
CA GLY A 14 -2.19 8.91 6.82
C GLY A 14 -2.34 10.34 6.36
N ASN A 15 -1.26 11.09 6.53
CA ASN A 15 -1.15 12.44 6.02
C ASN A 15 -0.18 12.45 4.84
N ASP A 16 -0.67 12.97 3.72
CA ASP A 16 0.12 13.37 2.58
C ASP A 16 0.66 14.79 2.80
N THR A 17 1.91 15.02 2.42
CA THR A 17 2.59 16.31 2.57
C THR A 17 1.98 17.45 1.74
N ALA A 18 1.24 17.14 0.67
CA ALA A 18 0.62 18.11 -0.24
C ALA A 18 -0.92 18.08 -0.23
N SER A 19 -1.54 16.94 0.06
CA SER A 19 -3.00 16.77 0.01
C SER A 19 -3.67 16.65 1.38
N GLY A 20 -2.92 16.63 2.48
CA GLY A 20 -3.50 16.44 3.82
C GLY A 20 -3.92 15.00 4.06
N SER A 21 -5.05 14.76 4.72
CA SER A 21 -5.47 13.39 5.07
C SER A 21 -5.82 12.55 3.84
N VAL A 22 -5.26 11.35 3.77
CA VAL A 22 -5.48 10.38 2.68
C VAL A 22 -5.81 9.00 3.24
N ARG A 23 -6.35 8.13 2.40
CA ARG A 23 -6.67 6.74 2.75
C ARG A 23 -6.00 5.78 1.78
N GLY A 24 -5.66 4.60 2.28
CA GLY A 24 -5.16 3.52 1.46
C GLY A 24 -5.69 2.17 1.91
N SER A 25 -5.53 1.17 1.08
CA SER A 25 -5.91 -0.20 1.37
C SER A 25 -4.93 -1.18 0.76
N VAL A 26 -4.68 -2.28 1.44
CA VAL A 26 -3.84 -3.38 0.99
C VAL A 26 -4.69 -4.64 0.93
N SER A 27 -4.59 -5.39 -0.17
CA SER A 27 -5.32 -6.65 -0.38
C SER A 27 -4.35 -7.76 -0.75
N ALA A 28 -4.40 -8.91 -0.04
CA ALA A 28 -3.58 -10.05 -0.43
C ALA A 28 -3.97 -10.59 -1.82
N ARG A 29 -2.99 -11.12 -2.54
CA ARG A 29 -3.17 -11.67 -3.89
C ARG A 29 -3.06 -13.20 -3.86
N SER A 30 -3.78 -13.85 -4.78
CA SER A 30 -3.82 -15.33 -4.86
C SER A 30 -2.46 -15.99 -5.20
N GLY A 31 -1.49 -15.24 -5.71
CA GLY A 31 -0.14 -15.73 -6.05
C GLY A 31 0.91 -15.50 -4.96
N GLY A 32 0.51 -14.95 -3.80
CA GLY A 32 1.43 -14.31 -2.86
C GLY A 32 1.49 -12.80 -3.09
N GLY A 33 2.05 -12.08 -2.12
CA GLY A 33 2.17 -10.63 -2.15
C GLY A 33 0.84 -9.88 -2.00
N TYR A 34 0.86 -8.58 -2.33
CA TYR A 34 -0.18 -7.63 -1.99
C TYR A 34 -0.41 -6.58 -3.08
N THR A 35 -1.66 -6.13 -3.24
CA THR A 35 -1.98 -4.93 -4.01
C THR A 35 -2.26 -3.78 -3.06
N PHE A 36 -1.65 -2.64 -3.31
CA PHE A 36 -1.92 -1.40 -2.59
C PHE A 36 -2.74 -0.45 -3.48
N LEU A 37 -3.75 0.16 -2.89
CA LEU A 37 -4.53 1.25 -3.46
C LEU A 37 -4.43 2.45 -2.53
N LEU A 38 -4.21 3.62 -3.09
CA LEU A 38 -4.13 4.90 -2.40
C LEU A 38 -5.14 5.86 -3.03
N ASN A 39 -6.03 6.41 -2.21
CA ASN A 39 -6.97 7.45 -2.61
C ASN A 39 -6.42 8.80 -2.15
N ARG A 40 -5.96 9.61 -3.12
CA ARG A 40 -5.44 10.96 -2.93
C ARG A 40 -6.33 11.99 -3.62
N ASP A 41 -7.23 12.62 -2.86
CA ASP A 41 -8.09 13.72 -3.36
C ASP A 41 -8.78 13.39 -4.71
N THR A 42 -8.19 13.77 -5.85
CA THR A 42 -8.69 13.50 -7.20
C THR A 42 -7.98 12.37 -7.96
N ALA A 43 -6.93 11.77 -7.38
CA ALA A 43 -6.15 10.70 -7.97
C ALA A 43 -6.26 9.39 -7.17
N VAL A 44 -6.27 8.28 -7.90
CA VAL A 44 -6.13 6.93 -7.33
C VAL A 44 -4.79 6.38 -7.79
N CYS A 45 -3.97 5.93 -6.85
CA CYS A 45 -2.69 5.31 -7.13
C CYS A 45 -2.71 3.85 -6.74
N SER A 46 -1.99 3.02 -7.48
CA SER A 46 -1.86 1.59 -7.22
C SER A 46 -0.41 1.14 -7.30
N ALA A 47 -0.02 0.22 -6.41
CA ALA A 47 1.26 -0.48 -6.46
C ALA A 47 1.03 -1.97 -6.26
N VAL A 48 1.94 -2.78 -6.77
CA VAL A 48 1.87 -4.24 -6.70
C VAL A 48 3.15 -4.77 -6.06
N PHE A 49 2.98 -5.42 -4.93
CA PHE A 49 4.02 -6.14 -4.22
C PHE A 49 3.89 -7.61 -4.61
N ASP A 50 4.88 -8.14 -5.31
CA ASP A 50 4.91 -9.47 -5.90
C ASP A 50 5.57 -10.50 -4.96
N ASP A 51 6.45 -10.07 -4.06
CA ASP A 51 7.13 -10.98 -3.16
C ASP A 51 6.19 -11.52 -2.06
N ALA A 52 6.41 -12.77 -1.68
CA ALA A 52 5.72 -13.34 -0.54
C ALA A 52 6.11 -12.60 0.74
N ALA A 53 5.11 -12.10 1.47
CA ALA A 53 5.38 -11.35 2.69
C ALA A 53 6.15 -12.19 3.72
N SER A 54 7.13 -11.53 4.30
CA SER A 54 8.06 -12.12 5.26
C SER A 54 8.15 -11.21 6.47
N ALA A 55 8.23 -11.80 7.67
CA ALA A 55 8.21 -11.06 8.92
C ALA A 55 9.34 -10.02 9.00
N GLY A 56 8.99 -8.76 9.25
CA GLY A 56 9.94 -7.65 9.33
C GLY A 56 10.59 -7.24 8.01
N ALA A 57 10.19 -7.84 6.88
CA ALA A 57 10.71 -7.50 5.57
C ALA A 57 10.06 -6.23 5.01
N THR A 58 10.67 -5.71 3.95
CA THR A 58 10.15 -4.57 3.18
C THR A 58 10.27 -4.85 1.71
N GLU A 59 9.35 -4.33 0.92
CA GLU A 59 9.35 -4.48 -0.53
C GLU A 59 9.02 -3.15 -1.20
N LEU A 60 9.72 -2.83 -2.28
CA LEU A 60 9.56 -1.61 -3.06
C LEU A 60 8.85 -1.94 -4.38
N SER A 61 7.89 -1.11 -4.76
CA SER A 61 7.18 -1.21 -6.02
C SER A 61 6.92 0.17 -6.63
N ASP A 62 6.71 0.19 -7.93
CA ASP A 62 6.30 1.40 -8.64
C ASP A 62 4.84 1.74 -8.31
N LEU A 63 4.61 3.03 -8.06
CA LEU A 63 3.28 3.56 -7.81
C LEU A 63 2.76 4.23 -9.09
N ASN A 64 1.67 3.69 -9.62
CA ASN A 64 1.01 4.22 -10.81
C ASN A 64 -0.28 4.95 -10.41
N CYS A 65 -0.38 6.24 -10.73
CA CYS A 65 -1.55 7.05 -10.41
C CYS A 65 -2.37 7.38 -11.65
N SER A 66 -3.70 7.41 -11.48
CA SER A 66 -4.61 7.98 -12.47
C SER A 66 -4.20 9.40 -12.83
N GLY A 67 -4.26 9.74 -14.12
CA GLY A 67 -3.80 11.05 -14.63
C GLY A 67 -2.32 11.09 -15.03
N GLY A 68 -1.61 9.96 -14.97
CA GLY A 68 -0.25 9.83 -15.49
C GLY A 68 0.86 10.23 -14.50
N ASN A 69 0.51 10.45 -13.23
CA ASN A 69 1.53 10.64 -12.20
C ASN A 69 2.13 9.29 -11.81
N GLU A 70 3.44 9.27 -11.58
CA GLU A 70 4.18 8.08 -11.19
C GLU A 70 4.88 8.33 -9.86
N GLY A 71 5.34 7.26 -9.21
CA GLY A 71 5.97 7.34 -7.92
C GLY A 71 6.49 5.98 -7.46
N THR A 72 6.75 5.87 -6.17
CA THR A 72 7.14 4.62 -5.53
C THR A 72 6.29 4.37 -4.29
N ALA A 73 6.14 3.09 -3.95
CA ALA A 73 5.56 2.63 -2.71
C ALA A 73 6.44 1.55 -2.09
N THR A 74 6.71 1.65 -0.80
CA THR A 74 7.40 0.64 -0.01
C THR A 74 6.43 0.10 1.03
N ILE A 75 6.12 -1.19 0.96
CA ILE A 75 5.38 -1.89 2.01
C ILE A 75 6.36 -2.39 3.08
N ILE A 76 5.92 -2.28 4.33
CA ILE A 76 6.64 -2.78 5.49
C ILE A 76 5.74 -3.83 6.15
N TYR A 77 6.30 -5.02 6.35
CA TYR A 77 5.60 -6.13 6.98
C TYR A 77 5.93 -6.19 8.48
N GLY A 78 4.92 -6.43 9.30
CA GLY A 78 5.03 -6.65 10.74
C GLY A 78 5.72 -7.97 11.09
N SER A 79 5.84 -8.24 12.39
CA SER A 79 6.49 -9.46 12.92
C SER A 79 5.75 -10.76 12.58
N ASP A 80 4.49 -10.67 12.19
CA ASP A 80 3.62 -11.76 11.77
C ASP A 80 3.53 -11.91 10.25
N ALA A 81 4.38 -11.21 9.50
CA ALA A 81 4.39 -11.17 8.03
C ALA A 81 3.10 -10.58 7.41
N THR A 82 2.35 -9.77 8.16
CA THR A 82 1.24 -8.99 7.64
C THR A 82 1.66 -7.56 7.31
N PRO A 83 1.02 -6.88 6.34
CA PRO A 83 1.23 -5.45 6.10
C PRO A 83 1.01 -4.59 7.34
N ASP A 84 2.01 -3.81 7.74
CA ASP A 84 1.96 -2.88 8.88
C ASP A 84 1.76 -1.43 8.41
N ARG A 85 2.52 -1.02 7.39
CA ARG A 85 2.38 0.30 6.75
C ARG A 85 2.90 0.31 5.33
N VAL A 86 2.45 1.29 4.56
CA VAL A 86 2.99 1.61 3.24
C VAL A 86 3.49 3.04 3.22
N ILE A 87 4.76 3.24 2.86
CA ILE A 87 5.36 4.54 2.62
C ILE A 87 5.28 4.79 1.12
N TYR A 88 4.82 5.96 0.69
CA TYR A 88 4.71 6.27 -0.72
C TYR A 88 5.22 7.68 -1.03
N ALA A 89 5.67 7.86 -2.27
CA ALA A 89 6.02 9.16 -2.83
C ALA A 89 5.52 9.23 -4.28
N VAL A 90 4.79 10.29 -4.62
CA VAL A 90 4.34 10.61 -5.98
C VAL A 90 5.22 11.74 -6.51
N ASN A 91 5.89 11.50 -7.64
CA ASN A 91 6.91 12.38 -8.21
C ASN A 91 6.35 13.78 -8.47
N GLY A 92 6.98 14.77 -7.84
CA GLY A 92 6.59 16.18 -8.00
C GLY A 92 5.25 16.57 -7.36
N VAL A 93 4.57 15.66 -6.66
CA VAL A 93 3.25 15.91 -6.06
C VAL A 93 3.32 15.89 -4.54
N GLY A 94 3.88 14.84 -3.94
CA GLY A 94 3.93 14.68 -2.49
C GLY A 94 4.00 13.22 -2.07
N GLY A 95 4.04 12.96 -0.78
CA GLY A 95 4.13 11.59 -0.25
C GLY A 95 3.69 11.51 1.20
N GLY A 96 3.67 10.29 1.72
CA GLY A 96 3.29 10.05 3.10
C GLY A 96 3.37 8.58 3.49
N THR A 97 2.84 8.28 4.66
CA THR A 97 2.77 6.93 5.21
C THR A 97 1.31 6.59 5.49
N ILE A 98 0.85 5.46 4.97
CA ILE A 98 -0.42 4.84 5.34
C ILE A 98 -0.15 3.80 6.41
N ASN A 99 -0.70 4.00 7.60
CA ASN A 99 -0.68 2.99 8.66
C ASN A 99 -1.94 2.12 8.51
N LEU A 100 -1.76 0.80 8.45
CA LEU A 100 -2.79 -0.19 8.07
C LEU A 100 -3.47 -0.86 9.26
#